data_AF-A0A1H8XV27-F1
#
_entry.id   AF-A0A1H8XV27-F1
#
_cell.length_a   1.000
_cell.length_b   1.000
_cell.length_c   1.000
_cell.angle_alpha   90.00
_cell.angle_beta   90.00
_cell.angle_gamma   90.00
#
_symmetry.space_group_name_H-M   'P 1'
#
loop_
_entity.id
_entity.type
_entity.pdbx_description
1 polymer ?
#
loop_
_entity_poly.entity_id
_entity_poly.type
_entity_poly.pdbx_seq_one_letter_code
_entity_poly.pdbx_strand_id
1 'polypeptide(L)'
;MSTRSSLLAEFGPRVLIRDANPVPDGSAERLSLKRRPDALLDTVAAARLLIRRHLPPKAAHAVMTELFDVGEAYVEVPKVENLGRLQAELGAIGIEVRRHGPNPISVRAVREALHLSQAQFALRFGLEEATVKNWEQGKSKPNATAMTLIWTIHRHPEAVVDALAAEAARAEPAPADDPGRPARSTDRD
;
A
#
# COMPACT_ATOMS: atom_id res chain seq x y z
N MET A 1 35.72 1.25 -46.42
CA MET A 1 34.27 1.01 -46.52
C MET A 1 33.76 0.65 -45.14
N SER A 2 33.03 1.54 -44.47
CA SER A 2 32.52 1.33 -43.10
C SER A 2 31.01 1.49 -43.09
N THR A 3 30.31 0.36 -43.10
CA THR A 3 28.86 0.22 -42.98
C THR A 3 28.48 0.22 -41.51
N ARG A 4 28.39 1.39 -40.89
CA ARG A 4 27.67 1.57 -39.62
C ARG A 4 27.07 2.98 -39.55
N SER A 5 25.90 3.17 -40.15
CA SER A 5 24.86 4.11 -39.67
C SER A 5 23.73 4.21 -40.69
N SER A 6 22.93 3.14 -40.83
CA SER A 6 21.65 3.22 -41.56
C SER A 6 20.43 3.20 -40.62
N LEU A 7 20.64 2.99 -39.31
CA LEU A 7 19.55 2.86 -38.32
C LEU A 7 19.24 4.15 -37.55
N LEU A 8 20.14 5.15 -37.60
CA LEU A 8 19.94 6.45 -36.93
C LEU A 8 19.28 7.50 -37.83
N ALA A 9 19.20 7.25 -39.14
CA ALA A 9 18.59 8.18 -40.11
C ALA A 9 17.08 7.96 -40.28
N GLU A 10 16.55 6.81 -39.84
CA GLU A 10 15.15 6.42 -40.00
C GLU A 10 14.24 6.94 -38.87
N PHE A 11 14.83 7.25 -37.72
CA PHE A 11 14.11 7.94 -36.65
C PHE A 11 14.09 9.44 -36.95
N GLY A 12 12.96 9.91 -37.51
CA GLY A 12 12.64 11.33 -37.62
C GLY A 12 12.83 12.08 -36.29
N PRO A 13 12.81 13.43 -36.32
CA PRO A 13 13.21 14.25 -35.17
C PRO A 13 12.50 13.76 -33.91
N ARG A 14 13.28 13.39 -32.88
CA ARG A 14 12.76 13.05 -31.56
C ARG A 14 11.77 14.15 -31.19
N VAL A 15 10.49 13.79 -31.12
CA VAL A 15 9.46 14.71 -30.68
C VAL A 15 9.82 15.04 -29.23
N LEU A 16 10.47 16.18 -29.03
CA LEU A 16 10.56 16.83 -27.74
C LEU A 16 9.11 17.05 -27.35
N ILE A 17 8.59 16.19 -26.48
CA ILE A 17 7.35 16.46 -25.77
C ILE A 17 7.63 17.80 -25.10
N ARG A 18 7.00 18.88 -25.57
CA ARG A 18 7.06 20.18 -24.91
C ARG A 18 6.48 19.93 -23.54
N ASP A 19 7.36 19.78 -22.55
CA ASP A 19 6.98 19.48 -21.19
C ASP A 19 6.01 20.55 -20.75
N ALA A 20 4.79 20.12 -20.44
CA ALA A 20 3.85 20.97 -19.76
C ALA A 20 4.51 21.40 -18.45
N ASN A 21 4.53 22.71 -18.16
CA ASN A 21 5.33 23.30 -17.10
C ASN A 21 5.24 22.46 -15.80
N PRO A 22 6.36 21.85 -15.32
CA PRO A 22 6.32 20.95 -14.19
C PRO A 22 5.93 21.71 -12.91
N VAL A 23 5.21 21.05 -12.03
CA VAL A 23 4.83 21.60 -10.73
C VAL A 23 6.11 21.80 -9.90
N PRO A 24 6.38 23.03 -9.41
CA PRO A 24 7.65 23.35 -8.77
C PRO A 24 7.79 22.67 -7.40
N ASP A 25 6.69 22.66 -6.62
CA ASP A 25 6.66 22.18 -5.25
C ASP A 25 5.34 21.45 -4.93
N GLY A 26 5.39 20.53 -3.97
CA GLY A 26 4.26 19.70 -3.56
C GLY A 26 4.70 18.52 -2.71
N SER A 27 3.75 17.88 -2.05
CA SER A 27 3.99 16.68 -1.24
C SER A 27 3.70 15.41 -2.04
N ALA A 28 4.41 14.33 -1.69
CA ALA A 28 4.08 13.00 -2.17
C ALA A 28 2.72 12.57 -1.62
N GLU A 29 1.80 12.20 -2.51
CA GLU A 29 0.45 11.76 -2.13
C GLU A 29 0.19 10.37 -2.70
N ARG A 30 -0.31 9.46 -1.86
CA ARG A 30 -0.81 8.16 -2.28
C ARG A 30 -2.27 8.30 -2.67
N LEU A 31 -2.59 7.95 -3.90
CA LEU A 31 -3.89 8.18 -4.50
C LEU A 31 -4.46 6.90 -5.10
N SER A 32 -5.77 6.75 -4.96
CA SER A 32 -6.57 5.85 -5.79
C SER A 32 -7.24 6.69 -6.86
N LEU A 33 -7.06 6.29 -8.11
CA LEU A 33 -7.70 6.88 -9.27
C LEU A 33 -8.79 5.93 -9.75
N LYS A 34 -9.99 6.43 -9.99
CA LYS A 34 -11.12 5.65 -10.52
C LYS A 34 -11.67 6.30 -11.78
N ARG A 35 -11.92 5.50 -12.80
CA ARG A 35 -12.64 5.99 -13.98
C ARG A 35 -14.09 6.27 -13.60
N ARG A 36 -14.59 7.46 -13.93
CA ARG A 36 -16.02 7.78 -13.80
C ARG A 36 -16.79 7.04 -14.91
N PRO A 37 -17.89 6.34 -14.58
CA PRO A 37 -18.63 5.53 -15.55
C PRO A 37 -19.24 6.39 -16.67
N ASP A 38 -19.68 7.61 -16.35
CA ASP A 38 -20.42 8.49 -17.28
C ASP A 38 -19.56 9.54 -17.98
N ALA A 39 -18.23 9.45 -17.88
CA ALA A 39 -17.32 10.42 -18.47
C ALA A 39 -16.39 9.76 -19.51
N LEU A 40 -16.12 10.50 -20.59
CA LEU A 40 -15.08 10.13 -21.53
C LEU A 40 -13.72 10.30 -20.85
N LEU A 41 -12.94 9.22 -20.81
CA LEU A 41 -11.60 9.20 -20.23
C LEU A 41 -10.60 9.73 -21.26
N ASP A 42 -10.03 10.92 -20.99
CA ASP A 42 -8.89 11.43 -21.76
C ASP A 42 -7.58 10.96 -21.13
N THR A 43 -7.11 9.79 -21.56
CA THR A 43 -5.89 9.15 -21.04
C THR A 43 -4.62 9.97 -21.30
N VAL A 44 -4.57 10.69 -22.42
CA VAL A 44 -3.39 11.49 -22.79
C VAL A 44 -3.31 12.75 -21.94
N ALA A 45 -4.43 13.46 -21.76
CA ALA A 45 -4.50 14.59 -20.85
C ALA A 45 -4.17 14.16 -19.41
N ALA A 46 -4.75 13.05 -18.95
CA ALA A 46 -4.49 12.49 -17.63
C ALA A 46 -3.01 12.15 -17.41
N ALA A 47 -2.38 11.45 -18.35
CA ALA A 47 -0.96 11.13 -18.27
C ALA A 47 -0.10 12.40 -18.19
N ARG A 48 -0.39 13.42 -19.00
CA ARG A 48 0.32 14.71 -18.94
C ARG A 48 0.14 15.39 -17.58
N LEU A 49 -1.07 15.40 -17.01
CA LEU A 49 -1.35 15.98 -15.69
C LEU A 49 -0.53 15.31 -14.58
N LEU A 50 -0.32 14.00 -14.66
CA LEU A 50 0.50 13.25 -13.71
C LEU A 50 2.01 13.45 -13.95
N ILE A 51 2.45 13.50 -15.21
CA ILE A 51 3.87 13.77 -15.58
C ILE A 51 4.30 15.16 -15.10
N ARG A 52 3.45 16.18 -15.24
CA ARG A 52 3.69 17.52 -14.66
C ARG A 52 3.99 17.47 -13.16
N ARG A 53 3.46 16.47 -12.46
CA ARG A 53 3.61 16.23 -11.02
C ARG A 53 4.73 15.24 -10.70
N HIS A 54 5.68 15.13 -11.63
CA HIS A 54 6.90 14.33 -11.54
C HIS A 54 6.65 12.82 -11.49
N LEU A 55 5.46 12.36 -11.88
CA LEU A 55 5.26 10.94 -12.11
C LEU A 55 6.03 10.53 -13.38
N PRO A 56 6.92 9.53 -13.33
CA PRO A 56 7.66 9.10 -14.52
C PRO A 56 6.72 8.72 -15.66
N PRO A 57 7.03 9.07 -16.93
CA PRO A 57 6.14 8.77 -18.06
C PRO A 57 5.72 7.29 -18.16
N LYS A 58 6.64 6.37 -17.85
CA LYS A 58 6.34 4.93 -17.80
C LYS A 58 5.29 4.58 -16.73
N ALA A 59 5.40 5.19 -15.55
CA ALA A 59 4.42 5.00 -14.48
C ALA A 59 3.07 5.65 -14.84
N ALA A 60 3.08 6.85 -15.42
CA ALA A 60 1.86 7.49 -15.90
C ALA A 60 1.14 6.63 -16.95
N HIS A 61 1.87 6.05 -17.91
CA HIS A 61 1.29 5.13 -18.88
C HIS A 61 0.69 3.88 -18.22
N ALA A 62 1.41 3.24 -17.29
CA ALA A 62 0.92 2.06 -16.58
C ALA A 62 -0.39 2.35 -15.82
N VAL A 63 -0.49 3.50 -15.16
CA VAL A 63 -1.71 3.95 -14.47
C VAL A 63 -2.87 4.14 -15.46
N MET A 64 -2.60 4.67 -16.66
CA MET A 64 -3.66 4.83 -17.67
C MET A 64 -4.14 3.49 -18.21
N THR A 65 -3.24 2.54 -18.44
CA THR A 65 -3.58 1.18 -18.86
C THR A 65 -4.47 0.50 -17.81
N GLU A 66 -4.08 0.57 -16.53
CA GLU A 66 -4.84 -0.01 -15.43
C GLU A 66 -6.24 0.63 -15.28
N LEU A 67 -6.34 1.96 -15.41
CA LEU A 67 -7.63 2.67 -15.44
C LEU A 67 -8.51 2.27 -16.62
N PHE A 68 -7.93 1.92 -17.76
CA PHE A 68 -8.67 1.48 -18.94
C PHE A 68 -9.17 0.04 -18.78
N ASP A 69 -8.30 -0.86 -18.34
CA ASP A 69 -8.56 -2.30 -18.25
C ASP A 69 -9.40 -2.68 -17.02
N VAL A 70 -9.10 -2.07 -15.86
CA VAL A 70 -9.68 -2.44 -14.55
C VAL A 70 -10.63 -1.37 -14.03
N GLY A 71 -10.45 -0.11 -14.44
CA GLY A 71 -11.27 1.02 -13.99
C GLY A 71 -10.81 1.69 -12.69
N GLU A 72 -9.78 1.15 -12.04
CA GLU A 72 -9.14 1.71 -10.84
C GLU A 72 -7.62 1.50 -10.90
N ALA A 73 -6.85 2.45 -10.39
CA ALA A 73 -5.40 2.36 -10.28
C ALA A 73 -4.90 3.01 -8.99
N TYR A 74 -3.79 2.50 -8.43
CA TYR A 74 -3.14 3.07 -7.24
C TYR A 74 -1.76 3.64 -7.58
N VAL A 75 -1.49 4.87 -7.16
CA VAL A 75 -0.25 5.56 -7.50
C VAL A 75 0.22 6.50 -6.40
N GLU A 76 1.53 6.56 -6.18
CA GLU A 76 2.17 7.62 -5.41
C GLU A 76 2.59 8.74 -6.37
N VAL A 77 1.95 9.91 -6.26
CA VAL A 77 2.26 11.08 -7.09
C VAL A 77 3.27 11.95 -6.34
N PRO A 78 4.50 12.15 -6.85
CA PRO A 78 5.57 12.77 -6.07
C PRO A 78 5.34 14.22 -5.67
N LYS A 79 4.71 15.03 -6.53
CA LYS A 79 4.45 16.45 -6.25
C LYS A 79 3.00 16.81 -6.47
N VAL A 80 2.22 16.77 -5.40
CA VAL A 80 0.87 17.31 -5.37
C VAL A 80 0.88 18.63 -4.62
N GLU A 81 0.70 19.72 -5.35
CA GLU A 81 0.69 21.07 -4.81
C GLU A 81 -0.59 21.38 -4.03
N ASN A 82 -1.71 20.84 -4.51
CA ASN A 82 -3.02 20.97 -3.89
C ASN A 82 -3.90 19.81 -4.35
N LEU A 83 -4.31 18.95 -3.42
CA LEU A 83 -5.11 17.78 -3.75
C LEU A 83 -6.47 18.15 -4.38
N GLY A 84 -7.13 19.21 -3.90
CA GLY A 84 -8.39 19.67 -4.46
C GLY A 84 -8.26 20.15 -5.91
N ARG A 85 -7.15 20.82 -6.25
CA ARG A 85 -6.83 21.19 -7.64
C ARG A 85 -6.59 19.96 -8.49
N LEU A 86 -5.78 19.01 -8.03
CA LEU A 86 -5.54 17.75 -8.73
C LEU A 86 -6.84 16.98 -8.98
N GLN A 87 -7.69 16.90 -7.96
CA GLN A 87 -9.03 16.29 -8.04
C GLN A 87 -9.91 16.97 -9.08
N ALA A 88 -9.91 18.31 -9.14
CA ALA A 88 -10.69 19.05 -10.12
C ALA A 88 -10.17 18.84 -11.55
N GLU A 89 -8.85 18.91 -11.76
CA GLU A 89 -8.23 18.72 -13.08
C GLU A 89 -8.48 17.30 -13.63
N LEU A 90 -8.22 16.26 -12.82
CA LEU A 90 -8.44 14.87 -13.22
C LEU A 90 -9.94 14.55 -13.29
N GLY A 91 -10.76 15.15 -12.42
CA GLY A 91 -12.21 15.01 -12.44
C GLY A 91 -12.87 15.54 -13.71
N ALA A 92 -12.34 16.64 -14.26
CA ALA A 92 -12.80 17.23 -15.51
C ALA A 92 -12.58 16.33 -16.74
N ILE A 93 -11.66 15.36 -16.64
CA ILE A 93 -11.34 14.40 -17.70
C ILE A 93 -11.77 12.96 -17.36
N GLY A 94 -12.74 12.84 -16.45
CA GLY A 94 -13.39 11.56 -16.15
C GLY A 94 -12.68 10.68 -15.13
N ILE A 95 -11.76 11.21 -14.34
CA ILE A 95 -11.05 10.46 -13.30
C ILE A 95 -11.39 11.00 -11.91
N GLU A 96 -11.98 10.17 -11.06
CA GLU A 96 -12.13 10.44 -9.65
C GLU A 96 -10.83 10.14 -8.89
N VAL A 97 -10.40 11.07 -8.03
CA VAL A 97 -9.17 10.94 -7.25
C VAL A 97 -9.49 10.96 -5.76
N ARG A 98 -9.02 9.96 -5.03
CA ARG A 98 -9.10 9.91 -3.57
C ARG A 98 -7.73 9.63 -2.97
N ARG A 99 -7.49 10.12 -1.75
CA ARG A 99 -6.33 9.67 -0.96
C ARG A 99 -6.48 8.18 -0.68
N HIS A 100 -5.37 7.47 -0.83
CA HIS A 100 -5.27 6.06 -0.54
C HIS A 100 -4.27 5.82 0.60
N GLY A 101 -4.55 4.79 1.38
CA GLY A 101 -3.78 4.43 2.57
C GLY A 101 -4.50 4.78 3.87
N PRO A 102 -4.01 4.25 5.00
CA PRO A 102 -4.70 4.36 6.27
C PRO A 102 -4.52 5.78 6.84
N ASN A 103 -5.63 6.49 7.00
CA ASN A 103 -5.64 7.76 7.73
C ASN A 103 -5.29 7.52 9.21
N PRO A 104 -4.55 8.41 9.88
CA PRO A 104 -4.23 8.23 11.28
C PRO A 104 -5.49 8.13 12.15
N ILE A 105 -5.58 7.09 12.98
CA ILE A 105 -6.59 6.95 14.04
C ILE A 105 -5.91 6.77 15.40
N SER A 106 -6.62 7.14 16.46
CA SER A 106 -6.09 7.04 17.82
C SER A 106 -6.08 5.58 18.27
N VAL A 107 -4.87 5.03 18.47
CA VAL A 107 -4.68 3.68 19.02
C VAL A 107 -5.39 3.55 20.38
N ARG A 108 -5.30 4.60 21.21
CA ARG A 108 -5.97 4.65 22.52
C ARG A 108 -7.48 4.51 22.38
N ALA A 109 -8.10 5.28 21.47
CA ALA A 109 -9.54 5.24 21.28
C ALA A 109 -10.01 3.87 20.77
N VAL A 110 -9.25 3.25 19.87
CA VAL A 110 -9.53 1.88 19.39
C VAL A 110 -9.44 0.88 20.54
N ARG A 111 -8.39 0.95 21.36
CA ARG A 111 -8.22 0.07 22.53
C ARG A 111 -9.34 0.26 23.55
N GLU A 112 -9.68 1.50 23.87
CA GLU A 112 -10.71 1.83 24.87
C GLU A 112 -12.10 1.40 24.43
N ALA A 113 -12.40 1.49 23.13
CA ALA A 113 -13.66 0.97 22.56
C ALA A 113 -13.80 -0.55 22.70
N LEU A 114 -12.69 -1.29 22.87
CA LEU A 114 -12.67 -2.72 23.13
C LEU A 114 -12.62 -3.06 24.63
N HIS A 115 -12.61 -2.05 25.51
CA HIS A 115 -12.50 -2.20 26.96
C HIS A 115 -11.26 -2.97 27.43
N LEU A 116 -10.13 -2.81 26.74
CA LEU A 116 -8.87 -3.49 27.07
C LEU A 116 -7.85 -2.56 27.71
N SER A 117 -7.04 -3.11 28.63
CA SER A 117 -5.79 -2.48 29.07
C SER A 117 -4.74 -2.48 27.94
N GLN A 118 -3.68 -1.67 28.06
CA GLN A 118 -2.59 -1.67 27.06
C GLN A 118 -1.96 -3.06 26.89
N ALA A 119 -1.69 -3.75 28.00
CA ALA A 119 -1.18 -5.12 28.00
C ALA A 119 -2.15 -6.11 27.32
N GLN A 120 -3.45 -6.06 27.63
CA GLN A 120 -4.44 -6.94 27.03
C GLN A 120 -4.59 -6.70 25.53
N PHE A 121 -4.60 -5.44 25.10
CA PHE A 121 -4.64 -5.08 23.69
C PHE A 121 -3.41 -5.58 22.95
N ALA A 122 -2.23 -5.41 23.55
CA ALA A 122 -0.97 -5.86 22.98
C ALA A 122 -0.95 -7.38 22.80
N LEU A 123 -1.30 -8.13 23.86
CA LEU A 123 -1.37 -9.59 23.83
C LEU A 123 -2.41 -10.09 22.81
N ARG A 124 -3.61 -9.51 22.80
CA ARG A 124 -4.71 -9.96 21.93
C ARG A 124 -4.40 -9.85 20.44
N PHE A 125 -3.61 -8.85 20.05
CA PHE A 125 -3.34 -8.54 18.64
C PHE A 125 -1.87 -8.72 18.23
N GLY A 126 -1.06 -9.40 19.05
CA GLY A 126 0.33 -9.71 18.73
C GLY A 126 1.24 -8.47 18.63
N LEU A 127 1.00 -7.46 19.47
CA LEU A 127 1.82 -6.25 19.55
C LEU A 127 2.67 -6.26 20.81
N GLU A 128 3.70 -5.42 20.84
CA GLU A 128 4.43 -5.12 22.07
C GLU A 128 3.70 -4.02 22.87
N GLU A 129 3.51 -4.24 24.17
CA GLU A 129 2.86 -3.25 25.05
C GLU A 129 3.62 -1.92 25.07
N ALA A 130 4.96 -1.96 25.08
CA ALA A 130 5.80 -0.77 25.02
C ALA A 130 5.55 0.05 23.74
N THR A 131 5.31 -0.63 22.61
CA THR A 131 5.00 0.01 21.33
C THR A 131 3.62 0.65 21.35
N VAL A 132 2.59 -0.04 21.87
CA VAL A 132 1.23 0.52 22.07
C VAL A 132 1.29 1.76 22.96
N LYS A 133 2.00 1.69 24.09
CA LYS A 133 2.20 2.81 25.01
C LYS A 133 2.89 4.00 24.33
N ASN A 134 3.95 3.76 23.55
CA ASN A 134 4.66 4.82 22.83
C ASN A 134 3.74 5.51 21.80
N TRP A 135 2.91 4.75 21.08
CA TRP A 135 1.92 5.32 20.15
C TRP A 135 0.86 6.16 20.87
N GLU A 136 0.29 5.65 21.97
CA GLU A 136 -0.74 6.37 22.73
C GLU A 136 -0.21 7.61 23.45
N GLN A 137 1.09 7.67 23.74
CA GLN A 137 1.76 8.85 24.31
C GLN A 137 2.30 9.80 23.24
N GLY A 138 2.21 9.44 21.95
CA GLY A 138 2.75 10.24 20.84
C GLY A 138 4.28 10.26 20.75
N LYS A 139 4.98 9.38 21.47
CA LYS A 139 6.45 9.24 21.41
C LYS A 139 6.92 8.68 20.06
N SER A 140 6.08 7.87 19.43
CA SER A 140 6.23 7.41 18.05
C SER A 140 4.85 7.34 17.39
N LYS A 141 4.83 7.16 16.07
CA LYS A 141 3.59 6.98 15.30
C LYS A 141 3.58 5.58 14.68
N PRO A 142 2.42 4.90 14.60
CA PRO A 142 2.33 3.68 13.81
C PRO A 142 2.71 4.00 12.35
N ASN A 143 3.56 3.17 11.76
CA ASN A 143 3.84 3.25 10.33
C ASN A 143 2.61 2.82 9.52
N ALA A 144 2.67 2.87 8.18
CA ALA A 144 1.52 2.54 7.34
C ALA A 144 0.98 1.12 7.61
N THR A 145 1.84 0.12 7.73
CA THR A 145 1.44 -1.27 8.01
C THR A 145 0.76 -1.40 9.36
N ALA A 146 1.35 -0.84 10.42
CA ALA A 146 0.78 -0.84 11.75
C ALA A 146 -0.56 -0.08 11.76
N MET A 147 -0.67 1.06 11.10
CA MET A 147 -1.93 1.81 11.01
C MET A 147 -3.01 1.03 10.27
N THR A 148 -2.67 0.28 9.21
CA THR A 148 -3.60 -0.65 8.56
C THR A 148 -4.10 -1.69 9.56
N LEU A 149 -3.22 -2.31 10.35
CA LEU A 149 -3.61 -3.26 11.39
C LEU A 149 -4.53 -2.60 12.43
N ILE A 150 -4.22 -1.39 12.91
CA ILE A 150 -5.08 -0.66 13.86
C ILE A 150 -6.46 -0.38 13.25
N TRP A 151 -6.55 -0.04 11.96
CA TRP A 151 -7.83 0.09 11.25
C TRP A 151 -8.60 -1.22 11.16
N THR A 152 -7.90 -2.32 10.86
CA THR A 152 -8.52 -3.64 10.79
C THR A 152 -9.05 -4.05 12.16
N ILE A 153 -8.28 -3.85 13.23
CA ILE A 153 -8.72 -4.08 14.61
C ILE A 153 -9.93 -3.21 14.95
N HIS A 154 -9.92 -1.94 14.55
CA HIS A 154 -11.02 -1.03 14.83
C HIS A 154 -12.35 -1.48 14.17
N ARG A 155 -12.29 -2.01 12.94
CA ARG A 155 -13.49 -2.42 12.20
C ARG A 155 -13.89 -3.88 12.44
N HIS A 156 -12.91 -4.77 12.55
CA HIS A 156 -13.07 -6.22 12.53
C HIS A 156 -12.08 -6.89 13.52
N PRO A 157 -12.20 -6.64 14.82
CA PRO A 157 -11.25 -7.15 15.81
C PRO A 157 -11.19 -8.68 15.83
N GLU A 158 -12.32 -9.36 15.70
CA GLU A 158 -12.36 -10.84 15.72
C GLU A 158 -11.68 -11.47 14.50
N ALA A 159 -11.78 -10.85 13.32
CA ALA A 159 -11.09 -11.35 12.13
C ALA A 159 -9.56 -11.35 12.31
N VAL A 160 -9.01 -10.40 13.08
CA VAL A 160 -7.58 -10.37 13.41
C VAL A 160 -7.23 -11.51 14.37
N VAL A 161 -8.06 -11.72 15.40
CA VAL A 161 -7.87 -12.83 16.35
C VAL A 161 -7.93 -14.18 15.65
N ASP A 162 -8.93 -14.39 14.78
CA ASP A 162 -9.10 -15.62 14.02
C ASP A 162 -7.90 -15.88 13.09
N ALA A 163 -7.42 -14.83 12.41
CA ALA A 163 -6.24 -14.93 11.55
C ALA A 163 -4.97 -15.33 12.32
N LEU A 164 -4.81 -14.87 13.56
CA LEU A 164 -3.69 -15.25 14.44
C LEU A 164 -3.86 -16.66 15.00
N ALA A 165 -5.09 -17.09 15.30
CA ALA A 165 -5.39 -18.41 15.85
C ALA A 165 -5.28 -19.55 14.81
N ALA A 166 -5.58 -19.27 13.54
CA ALA A 166 -5.54 -20.27 12.46
C ALA A 166 -4.16 -20.92 12.26
N GLU A 167 -3.08 -20.25 12.67
CA GLU A 167 -1.71 -20.80 12.64
C GLU A 167 -1.45 -21.77 13.80
N ALA A 168 -1.94 -21.45 15.01
CA ALA A 168 -1.81 -22.31 16.19
C ALA A 168 -2.58 -23.63 16.04
N ALA A 169 -3.67 -23.65 15.26
CA ALA A 169 -4.42 -24.87 14.95
C ALA A 169 -3.76 -25.75 13.88
N ARG A 170 -2.83 -25.20 13.07
CA ARG A 170 -2.02 -25.96 12.10
C ARG A 170 -0.72 -26.49 12.72
N ALA A 171 -0.22 -25.81 13.74
CA ALA A 171 0.91 -26.25 14.54
C ALA A 171 0.44 -27.20 15.67
N GLU A 172 0.42 -28.50 15.37
CA GLU A 172 0.48 -29.66 16.30
C GLU A 172 -0.87 -30.33 16.74
N PRO A 173 -0.92 -31.69 16.86
CA PRO A 173 0.03 -32.45 17.66
C PRO A 173 1.03 -33.30 16.84
N ALA A 174 2.29 -33.25 17.28
CA ALA A 174 3.37 -34.15 16.96
C ALA A 174 2.95 -35.55 17.39
N PRO A 175 3.43 -36.61 16.72
CA PRO A 175 3.07 -37.97 17.07
C PRO A 175 3.41 -38.21 18.54
N ALA A 176 2.42 -38.72 19.26
CA ALA A 176 2.55 -39.19 20.63
C ALA A 176 3.83 -40.01 20.77
N ASP A 177 4.59 -39.71 21.82
CA ASP A 177 5.73 -40.47 22.27
C ASP A 177 5.35 -41.96 22.27
N ASP A 178 5.93 -42.74 21.35
CA ASP A 178 5.68 -44.18 21.21
C ASP A 178 6.19 -44.88 22.48
N PRO A 179 5.34 -45.47 23.34
CA PRO A 179 5.76 -46.08 24.60
C PRO A 179 6.41 -47.47 24.37
N GLY A 180 7.03 -47.68 23.21
CA GLY A 180 7.34 -49.00 22.66
C GLY A 180 8.80 -49.26 22.32
N ARG A 181 9.78 -48.47 22.78
CA ARG A 181 11.20 -48.79 22.55
C ARG A 181 11.77 -49.67 23.66
N PRO A 182 12.02 -50.98 23.44
CA PRO A 182 12.67 -51.80 24.46
C PRO A 182 14.12 -51.36 24.67
N ALA A 183 14.53 -51.37 25.93
CA ALA A 183 15.90 -51.15 26.36
C ALA A 183 16.86 -52.11 25.64
N ARG A 184 17.87 -51.58 24.95
CA ARG A 184 19.00 -52.39 24.51
C ARG A 184 19.87 -52.65 25.73
N SER A 185 19.79 -53.87 26.24
CA SER A 185 20.84 -54.47 27.07
C SER A 185 22.12 -54.56 26.25
N THR A 186 23.15 -53.86 26.69
CA THR A 186 24.53 -54.27 26.43
C THR A 186 25.26 -54.24 27.76
N ASP A 187 24.98 -55.26 28.56
CA ASP A 187 26.00 -55.86 29.40
C ASP A 187 26.85 -56.75 28.49
N ARG A 188 28.15 -56.45 28.44
CA ARG A 188 29.19 -57.44 28.14
C ARG A 188 30.53 -56.89 28.61
N ASP A 189 30.99 -57.48 29.71
CA ASP A 189 32.36 -57.87 30.07
C ASP A 189 33.54 -57.02 29.55
#